data_AF-A0A3Q3WED1-F1
#
_entry.id   AF-A0A3Q3WED1-F1
#
_cell.length_a   1.000
_cell.length_b   1.000
_cell.length_c   1.000
_cell.angle_alpha   90.00
_cell.angle_beta   90.00
_cell.angle_gamma   90.00
#
_symmetry.space_group_name_H-M   'P 1'
#
loop_
_entity.id
_entity.type
_entity.pdbx_description
1 polymer ?
#
loop_
_entity_poly.entity_id
_entity_poly.type
_entity_poly.pdbx_seq_one_letter_code
_entity_poly.pdbx_strand_id
1 'polypeptide(L)'
;MPFIYYKMRRFGFSLLRTHTVIRCCCLHQRVLTGSHTCYRGAVRGHSCQQGRAVSKAVGQQIQDLSGPEQRLLSKLQEGLIGGQRASLAESITLVETQHPRKKELAQVMLQRVLAYRKEQESRNGGKPVAFRVGLSGPPGAGKSSFIEVLGKMLTARGHKVSVLAVDPSSCTTGGSLLGDKTRMTELSRDMNAFIRPSPASGTLGGVTRTTNEAIVLCEGAGYDIVLVETVGHPRGLGQDGVIPRGHVSQW
;
A
#
# COMPACT_ATOMS: atom_id res chain seq x y z
N MET A 1 0.46 6.97 -7.30
CA MET A 1 -0.17 8.17 -6.72
C MET A 1 0.62 8.62 -5.50
N PRO A 2 0.76 9.94 -5.25
CA PRO A 2 1.33 10.43 -4.00
C PRO A 2 0.50 9.95 -2.83
N PHE A 3 1.16 9.53 -1.77
CA PHE A 3 0.53 9.32 -0.47
C PHE A 3 0.50 10.65 0.28
N ILE A 4 -0.64 10.99 0.89
CA ILE A 4 -0.75 12.20 1.73
C ILE A 4 -0.63 11.77 3.20
N TYR A 5 0.39 12.31 3.89
CA TYR A 5 0.66 11.95 5.29
C TYR A 5 0.27 13.06 6.24
N TYR A 6 -0.48 12.69 7.28
CA TYR A 6 -0.82 13.57 8.39
C TYR A 6 -0.21 13.06 9.71
N LYS A 7 0.41 13.98 10.46
CA LYS A 7 0.81 13.74 11.85
C LYS A 7 -0.27 14.24 12.78
N MET A 8 -0.84 13.35 13.58
CA MET A 8 -1.77 13.74 14.63
C MET A 8 -0.96 14.17 15.88
N ARG A 9 -1.14 15.42 16.30
CA ARG A 9 -0.64 15.95 17.58
C ARG A 9 -1.82 16.13 18.54
N ARG A 10 -1.55 16.22 19.84
CA ARG A 10 -2.55 16.34 20.92
C ARG A 10 -3.56 17.50 20.75
N PHE A 11 -3.29 18.47 19.86
CA PHE A 11 -4.14 19.63 19.55
C PHE A 11 -4.24 19.99 18.04
N GLY A 12 -4.05 19.04 17.10
CA GLY A 12 -4.27 19.32 15.67
C GLY A 12 -3.50 18.44 14.68
N PHE A 13 -3.76 18.66 13.38
CA PHE A 13 -3.10 17.99 12.26
C PHE A 13 -2.02 18.88 11.63
N SER A 14 -0.86 18.30 11.35
CA SER A 14 0.14 18.91 10.47
C SER A 14 0.33 18.02 9.24
N LEU A 15 0.12 18.60 8.06
CA LEU A 15 0.50 17.96 6.80
C LEU A 15 2.02 17.77 6.80
N LEU A 16 2.49 16.54 6.58
CA LEU A 16 3.92 16.21 6.62
C LEU A 16 4.59 16.28 5.24
N ARG A 17 3.88 15.92 4.14
CA ARG A 17 4.38 15.96 2.74
C ARG A 17 3.35 15.49 1.71
N THR A 18 3.52 15.92 0.46
CA THR A 18 2.99 15.29 -0.76
C THR A 18 4.16 14.71 -1.57
N HIS A 19 4.28 13.39 -1.71
CA HIS A 19 5.35 12.79 -2.52
C HIS A 19 4.97 12.74 -4.00
N THR A 20 5.39 13.74 -4.79
CA THR A 20 5.39 13.64 -6.26
C THR A 20 6.57 12.75 -6.68
N VAL A 21 6.31 11.68 -7.41
CA VAL A 21 7.37 10.87 -8.04
C VAL A 21 8.18 11.79 -8.95
N ILE A 22 9.50 11.69 -8.85
CA ILE A 22 10.53 12.39 -9.63
C ILE A 22 10.10 12.49 -11.10
N ARG A 23 9.79 13.71 -11.55
CA ARG A 23 9.84 14.06 -12.98
C ARG A 23 11.30 13.94 -13.39
N CYS A 24 11.65 12.86 -14.09
CA CYS A 24 12.87 12.89 -14.90
C CYS A 24 12.62 13.89 -16.03
N CYS A 25 13.18 15.09 -15.86
CA CYS A 25 13.09 16.18 -16.82
C CYS A 25 13.98 15.83 -18.01
N CYS A 26 13.47 15.11 -19.00
CA CYS A 26 14.11 15.04 -20.32
C CYS A 26 13.79 16.34 -21.06
N LEU A 27 14.52 17.41 -20.73
CA LEU A 27 14.48 18.65 -21.49
C LEU A 27 15.28 18.45 -22.79
N HIS A 28 14.61 18.71 -23.90
CA HIS A 28 15.17 18.80 -25.24
C HIS A 28 16.19 19.96 -25.29
N GLN A 29 17.45 19.70 -25.68
CA GLN A 29 18.19 20.65 -26.50
C GLN A 29 19.37 19.99 -27.23
N ARG A 30 19.41 20.21 -28.54
CA ARG A 30 20.43 19.79 -29.50
C ARG A 30 21.67 20.69 -29.39
N VAL A 31 22.84 20.05 -29.48
CA VAL A 31 24.05 20.41 -30.25
C VAL A 31 24.65 21.81 -30.06
N LEU A 32 25.90 21.87 -29.59
CA LEU A 32 27.07 22.37 -30.36
C LEU A 32 28.40 22.15 -29.60
N THR A 33 29.33 21.50 -30.32
CA THR A 33 30.81 21.48 -30.28
C THR A 33 31.60 22.12 -29.13
N GLY A 34 32.59 21.40 -28.59
CA GLY A 34 33.71 22.00 -27.85
C GLY A 34 34.53 21.00 -27.05
N SER A 35 35.69 20.63 -27.59
CA SER A 35 36.75 19.78 -27.05
C SER A 35 37.17 20.15 -25.61
N HIS A 36 37.41 19.15 -24.74
CA HIS A 36 38.59 19.04 -23.86
C HIS A 36 38.52 17.75 -23.02
N THR A 37 39.68 17.15 -22.82
CA THR A 37 39.96 15.78 -22.44
C THR A 37 40.03 15.55 -20.92
N CYS A 38 39.60 14.33 -20.54
CA CYS A 38 40.09 13.50 -19.42
C CYS A 38 39.58 13.76 -17.99
N TYR A 39 38.75 12.84 -17.48
CA TYR A 39 39.15 11.89 -16.43
C TYR A 39 38.20 10.68 -16.45
N ARG A 40 38.77 9.47 -16.55
CA ARG A 40 38.06 8.19 -16.59
C ARG A 40 37.38 7.91 -15.24
N GLY A 41 36.06 7.74 -15.28
CA GLY A 41 35.27 7.10 -14.23
C GLY A 41 34.13 6.32 -14.88
N ALA A 42 34.32 5.03 -15.12
CA ALA A 42 33.32 4.16 -15.72
C ALA A 42 32.19 3.90 -14.71
N VAL A 43 31.03 4.55 -14.90
CA VAL A 43 29.77 4.15 -14.26
C VAL A 43 28.84 3.68 -15.38
N ARG A 44 28.74 2.35 -15.52
CA ARG A 44 27.80 1.69 -16.44
C ARG A 44 26.37 2.08 -16.05
N GLY A 45 25.66 2.68 -17.00
CA GLY A 45 24.23 2.95 -16.89
C GLY A 45 23.43 1.65 -16.83
N HIS A 46 23.02 1.25 -15.64
CA HIS A 46 22.04 0.19 -15.41
C HIS A 46 20.67 0.81 -15.14
N SER A 47 19.92 1.18 -16.19
CA SER A 47 18.53 1.65 -15.98
C SER A 47 17.51 1.15 -17.01
N CYS A 48 17.90 0.34 -18.00
CA CYS A 48 16.96 -0.16 -19.02
C CYS A 48 16.75 -1.70 -19.02
N GLN A 49 17.47 -2.45 -18.18
CA GLN A 49 17.42 -3.93 -18.21
C GLN A 49 16.46 -4.57 -17.18
N GLN A 50 16.02 -3.84 -16.15
CA GLN A 50 15.19 -4.41 -15.08
C GLN A 50 13.73 -4.66 -15.49
N GLY A 51 13.12 -3.81 -16.33
CA GLY A 51 11.72 -3.98 -16.76
C GLY A 51 11.49 -5.21 -17.66
N ARG A 52 12.47 -5.57 -18.49
CA ARG A 52 12.36 -6.69 -19.45
C ARG A 52 12.56 -8.07 -18.80
N ALA A 53 13.41 -8.14 -17.78
CA ALA A 53 13.66 -9.38 -17.03
C ALA A 53 12.48 -9.75 -16.13
N VAL A 54 11.86 -8.75 -15.48
CA VAL A 54 10.66 -8.95 -14.65
C VAL A 54 9.48 -9.44 -15.51
N SER A 55 9.20 -8.84 -16.67
CA SER A 55 8.14 -9.32 -17.56
C SER A 55 8.35 -10.75 -18.09
N LYS A 56 9.59 -11.18 -18.34
CA LYS A 56 9.87 -12.56 -18.81
C LYS A 56 9.75 -13.60 -17.70
N ALA A 57 10.29 -13.34 -16.50
CA ALA A 57 10.16 -14.24 -15.35
C ALA A 57 8.70 -14.44 -14.93
N VAL A 58 7.90 -13.39 -15.07
CA VAL A 58 6.46 -13.39 -14.79
C VAL A 58 5.66 -14.19 -15.82
N GLY A 59 5.99 -14.05 -17.10
CA GLY A 59 5.38 -14.86 -18.16
C GLY A 59 5.59 -16.36 -17.97
N GLN A 60 6.75 -16.76 -17.42
CA GLN A 60 7.04 -18.15 -17.03
C GLN A 60 6.24 -18.58 -15.80
N GLN A 61 6.09 -17.71 -14.78
CA GLN A 61 5.28 -18.02 -13.58
C GLN A 61 3.79 -18.28 -13.86
N ILE A 62 3.23 -17.69 -14.92
CA ILE A 62 1.84 -17.93 -15.35
C ILE A 62 1.69 -19.31 -16.03
N GLN A 63 2.75 -19.83 -16.66
CA GLN A 63 2.72 -21.07 -17.42
C GLN A 63 2.84 -22.34 -16.54
N ASP A 64 3.34 -22.21 -15.30
CA ASP A 64 3.55 -23.32 -14.35
C ASP A 64 2.43 -23.47 -13.29
N LEU A 65 1.27 -22.84 -13.49
CA LEU A 65 0.15 -22.91 -12.54
C LEU A 65 -0.67 -24.19 -12.72
N SER A 66 -0.85 -24.96 -11.64
CA SER A 66 -1.73 -26.13 -11.64
C SER A 66 -3.20 -25.74 -11.81
N GLY A 67 -4.03 -26.65 -12.34
CA GLY A 67 -5.47 -26.39 -12.55
C GLY A 67 -6.23 -25.90 -11.29
N PRO A 68 -5.98 -26.44 -10.08
CA PRO A 68 -6.54 -25.91 -8.84
C PRO A 68 -6.10 -24.47 -8.52
N GLU A 69 -4.82 -24.14 -8.72
CA GLU A 69 -4.28 -22.80 -8.46
C GLU A 69 -4.88 -21.76 -9.41
N GLN A 70 -5.05 -22.10 -10.69
CA GLN A 70 -5.71 -21.23 -11.66
C GLN A 70 -7.17 -20.95 -11.26
N ARG A 71 -7.91 -21.98 -10.84
CA ARG A 71 -9.30 -21.81 -10.36
C ARG A 71 -9.38 -20.94 -9.12
N LEU A 72 -8.48 -21.13 -8.16
CA LEU A 72 -8.40 -20.29 -6.96
C LEU A 72 -8.13 -18.82 -7.34
N LEU A 73 -7.13 -18.57 -8.18
CA LEU A 73 -6.79 -17.22 -8.61
C LEU A 73 -7.92 -16.52 -9.36
N SER A 74 -8.58 -17.22 -10.30
CA SER A 74 -9.72 -16.66 -11.03
C SER A 74 -10.89 -16.34 -10.09
N LYS A 75 -11.23 -17.26 -9.18
CA LYS A 75 -12.28 -17.04 -8.17
C LYS A 75 -11.98 -15.83 -7.29
N LEU A 76 -10.75 -15.72 -6.79
CA LEU A 76 -10.34 -14.59 -5.95
C LEU A 76 -10.36 -13.28 -6.72
N GLN A 77 -9.88 -13.28 -7.96
CA GLN A 77 -9.86 -12.09 -8.81
C GLN A 77 -11.28 -11.61 -9.16
N GLU A 78 -12.15 -12.51 -9.63
CA GLU A 78 -13.53 -12.17 -9.97
C GLU A 78 -14.29 -11.67 -8.75
N GLY A 79 -14.14 -12.33 -7.59
CA GLY A 79 -14.76 -11.90 -6.36
C GLY A 79 -14.22 -10.55 -5.88
N LEU A 80 -12.90 -10.33 -5.95
CA LEU A 80 -12.28 -9.06 -5.56
C LEU A 80 -12.79 -7.91 -6.44
N ILE A 81 -12.76 -8.06 -7.77
CA ILE A 81 -13.25 -7.05 -8.72
C ILE A 81 -14.75 -6.82 -8.56
N GLY A 82 -15.50 -7.87 -8.26
CA GLY A 82 -16.93 -7.79 -7.92
C GLY A 82 -17.23 -7.16 -6.56
N GLY A 83 -16.22 -6.72 -5.81
CA GLY A 83 -16.38 -6.06 -4.52
C GLY A 83 -16.71 -6.99 -3.35
N GLN A 84 -16.50 -8.31 -3.49
CA GLN A 84 -16.75 -9.29 -2.44
C GLN A 84 -15.69 -9.15 -1.33
N ARG A 85 -16.16 -8.79 -0.12
CA ARG A 85 -15.28 -8.56 1.05
C ARG A 85 -14.46 -9.80 1.44
N ALA A 86 -15.04 -11.00 1.30
CA ALA A 86 -14.36 -12.25 1.59
C ALA A 86 -13.18 -12.48 0.64
N SER A 87 -13.39 -12.30 -0.66
CA SER A 87 -12.33 -12.42 -1.67
C SER A 87 -11.23 -11.40 -1.43
N LEU A 88 -11.56 -10.14 -1.10
CA LEU A 88 -10.56 -9.14 -0.73
C LEU A 88 -9.73 -9.59 0.49
N ALA A 89 -10.38 -10.04 1.57
CA ALA A 89 -9.68 -10.50 2.77
C ALA A 89 -8.77 -11.71 2.51
N GLU A 90 -9.22 -12.67 1.70
CA GLU A 90 -8.44 -13.85 1.32
C GLU A 90 -7.26 -13.47 0.42
N SER A 91 -7.46 -12.50 -0.48
CA SER A 91 -6.40 -11.96 -1.33
C SER A 91 -5.32 -11.23 -0.53
N ILE A 92 -5.72 -10.44 0.47
CA ILE A 92 -4.78 -9.79 1.39
C ILE A 92 -4.00 -10.85 2.19
N THR A 93 -4.70 -11.89 2.66
CA THR A 93 -4.06 -13.02 3.35
C THR A 93 -3.07 -13.76 2.44
N LEU A 94 -3.36 -13.86 1.14
CA LEU A 94 -2.48 -14.47 0.15
C LEU A 94 -1.18 -13.65 -0.05
N VAL A 95 -1.25 -12.31 -0.07
CA VAL A 95 -0.04 -11.47 -0.19
C VAL A 95 0.78 -11.41 1.11
N GLU A 96 0.14 -11.55 2.27
CA GLU A 96 0.81 -11.56 3.57
C GLU A 96 1.57 -12.86 3.88
N THR A 97 1.31 -13.93 3.13
CA THR A 97 1.86 -15.27 3.39
C THR A 97 3.39 -15.31 3.26
N GLN A 98 4.03 -16.14 4.09
CA GLN A 98 5.46 -16.45 3.95
C GLN A 98 5.74 -17.67 3.07
N HIS A 99 4.70 -18.45 2.71
CA HIS A 99 4.85 -19.70 1.96
C HIS A 99 5.33 -19.44 0.51
N PRO A 100 6.45 -20.03 0.05
CA PRO A 100 7.07 -19.74 -1.25
C PRO A 100 6.10 -19.86 -2.44
N ARG A 101 5.43 -21.01 -2.59
CA ARG A 101 4.46 -21.22 -3.67
C ARG A 101 3.30 -20.23 -3.65
N LYS A 102 2.75 -19.92 -2.47
CA LYS A 102 1.65 -18.94 -2.34
C LYS A 102 2.11 -17.52 -2.65
N LYS A 103 3.39 -17.17 -2.42
CA LYS A 103 3.95 -15.88 -2.87
C LYS A 103 3.98 -15.76 -4.38
N GLU A 104 4.28 -16.83 -5.11
CA GLU A 104 4.19 -16.84 -6.57
C GLU A 104 2.75 -16.57 -7.04
N LEU A 105 1.77 -17.24 -6.43
CA LEU A 105 0.35 -17.01 -6.68
C LEU A 105 -0.06 -15.56 -6.37
N ALA A 106 0.37 -15.03 -5.23
CA ALA A 106 0.12 -13.65 -4.81
C ALA A 106 0.66 -12.64 -5.84
N GLN A 107 1.85 -12.89 -6.38
CA GLN A 107 2.48 -12.02 -7.37
C GLN A 107 1.73 -12.03 -8.70
N VAL A 108 1.27 -13.20 -9.17
CA VAL A 108 0.39 -13.31 -10.34
C VAL A 108 -0.92 -12.56 -10.10
N MET A 109 -1.54 -12.76 -8.94
CA MET A 109 -2.79 -12.08 -8.58
C MET A 109 -2.63 -10.56 -8.60
N LEU A 110 -1.59 -10.04 -7.93
CA LEU A 110 -1.31 -8.62 -7.83
C LEU A 110 -1.13 -7.98 -9.21
N GLN A 111 -0.47 -8.68 -10.15
CA GLN A 111 -0.29 -8.18 -11.51
C GLN A 111 -1.60 -8.08 -12.29
N ARG A 112 -2.48 -9.06 -12.15
CA ARG A 112 -3.81 -9.00 -12.77
C ARG A 112 -4.62 -7.82 -12.23
N VAL A 113 -4.58 -7.60 -10.91
CA VAL A 113 -5.24 -6.45 -10.28
C VAL A 113 -4.60 -5.12 -10.70
N LEU A 114 -3.27 -5.04 -10.81
CA LEU A 114 -2.59 -3.84 -11.32
C LEU A 114 -2.96 -3.51 -12.77
N ALA A 115 -3.08 -4.52 -13.63
CA ALA A 115 -3.53 -4.35 -15.00
C ALA A 115 -4.97 -3.83 -15.07
N TYR A 116 -5.88 -4.45 -14.30
CA TYR A 116 -7.26 -4.00 -14.17
C TYR A 116 -7.36 -2.57 -13.66
N ARG A 117 -6.61 -2.21 -12.61
CA ARG A 117 -6.56 -0.86 -12.05
C ARG A 117 -6.09 0.17 -13.08
N LYS A 118 -5.07 -0.16 -13.87
CA LYS A 118 -4.56 0.71 -14.94
C LYS A 118 -5.61 0.95 -16.03
N GLU A 119 -6.39 -0.07 -16.36
CA GLU A 119 -7.52 0.06 -17.28
C GLU A 119 -8.59 1.00 -16.72
N GLN A 120 -8.95 0.87 -15.44
CA GLN A 120 -9.88 1.76 -14.75
C GLN A 120 -9.38 3.23 -14.74
N GLU A 121 -8.09 3.46 -14.43
CA GLU A 121 -7.49 4.80 -14.49
C GLU A 121 -7.56 5.37 -15.92
N SER A 122 -7.31 4.55 -16.94
CA SER A 122 -7.37 4.97 -18.34
C SER A 122 -8.79 5.38 -18.74
N ARG A 123 -9.81 4.62 -18.30
CA ARG A 123 -11.22 4.95 -18.51
C ARG A 123 -11.65 6.21 -17.76
N ASN A 124 -11.04 6.49 -16.60
CA ASN A 124 -11.29 7.69 -15.80
C ASN A 124 -10.43 8.91 -16.25
N GLY A 125 -10.03 8.97 -17.52
CA GLY A 125 -9.26 10.09 -18.07
C GLY A 125 -7.86 10.23 -17.46
N GLY A 126 -7.25 9.12 -17.02
CA GLY A 126 -5.95 9.08 -16.36
C GLY A 126 -5.97 9.49 -14.88
N LYS A 127 -7.16 9.72 -14.31
CA LYS A 127 -7.30 10.08 -12.90
C LYS A 127 -7.13 8.85 -12.00
N PRO A 128 -6.59 9.03 -10.77
CA PRO A 128 -6.53 7.97 -9.78
C PRO A 128 -7.90 7.35 -9.49
N VAL A 129 -7.91 6.05 -9.24
CA VAL A 129 -9.11 5.32 -8.77
C VAL A 129 -9.38 5.49 -7.28
N ALA A 130 -8.38 5.90 -6.50
CA ALA A 130 -8.52 6.06 -5.05
C ALA A 130 -7.62 7.15 -4.48
N PHE A 131 -8.03 7.67 -3.33
CA PHE A 131 -7.30 8.61 -2.50
C PHE A 131 -6.68 7.90 -1.30
N ARG A 132 -5.35 8.01 -1.15
CA ARG A 132 -4.58 7.31 -0.10
C ARG A 132 -4.14 8.27 1.00
N VAL A 133 -4.44 7.95 2.25
CA VAL A 133 -4.12 8.78 3.42
C VAL A 133 -3.39 7.99 4.49
N GLY A 134 -2.25 8.52 4.94
CA GLY A 134 -1.51 8.01 6.09
C GLY A 134 -1.81 8.77 7.37
N LEU A 135 -2.12 8.04 8.43
CA LEU A 135 -2.30 8.57 9.77
C LEU A 135 -1.25 7.99 10.72
N SER A 136 -0.50 8.89 11.36
CA SER A 136 0.52 8.51 12.34
C SER A 136 0.49 9.44 13.55
N GLY A 137 0.86 8.91 14.71
CA GLY A 137 0.81 9.59 15.99
C GLY A 137 1.00 8.64 17.16
N PRO A 138 1.33 9.16 18.35
CA PRO A 138 1.63 8.32 19.51
C PRO A 138 0.43 7.44 19.93
N PRO A 139 0.68 6.35 20.68
CA PRO A 139 -0.40 5.59 21.32
C PRO A 139 -1.28 6.52 22.16
N GLY A 140 -2.60 6.31 22.14
CA GLY A 140 -3.54 7.15 22.87
C GLY A 140 -3.84 8.53 22.26
N ALA A 141 -3.27 8.88 21.11
CA ALA A 141 -3.57 10.15 20.42
C ALA A 141 -5.00 10.26 19.87
N GLY A 142 -5.81 9.20 19.92
CA GLY A 142 -7.17 9.19 19.37
C GLY A 142 -7.27 8.89 17.87
N LYS A 143 -6.22 8.31 17.25
CA LYS A 143 -6.19 7.98 15.81
C LYS A 143 -7.35 7.09 15.37
N SER A 144 -7.54 5.94 16.01
CA SER A 144 -8.62 5.01 15.65
C SER A 144 -10.02 5.62 15.85
N SER A 145 -10.21 6.43 16.91
CA SER A 145 -11.47 7.17 17.12
C SER A 145 -11.71 8.22 16.03
N PHE A 146 -10.66 8.91 15.59
CA PHE A 146 -10.74 9.83 14.46
C PHE A 146 -11.07 9.09 13.15
N ILE A 147 -10.45 7.94 12.90
CA ILE A 147 -10.71 7.10 11.72
C ILE A 147 -12.16 6.60 11.73
N GLU A 148 -12.71 6.21 12.87
CA GLU A 148 -14.11 5.79 12.97
C GLU A 148 -15.06 6.91 12.55
N VAL A 149 -14.90 8.11 13.12
CA VAL A 149 -15.76 9.27 12.80
C VAL A 149 -15.58 9.71 11.34
N LEU A 150 -14.33 9.82 10.88
CA LEU A 150 -14.01 10.19 9.49
C LEU A 150 -14.57 9.16 8.51
N GLY A 151 -14.36 7.88 8.78
CA GLY A 151 -14.83 6.77 7.96
C GLY A 151 -16.34 6.77 7.82
N LYS A 152 -17.08 6.90 8.93
CA LYS A 152 -18.55 6.98 8.89
C LYS A 152 -19.05 8.19 8.11
N MET A 153 -18.39 9.33 8.24
CA MET A 153 -18.75 10.53 7.47
C MET A 153 -18.55 10.29 5.97
N LEU A 154 -17.45 9.64 5.59
CA LEU A 154 -17.14 9.33 4.19
C LEU A 154 -18.09 8.28 3.61
N THR A 155 -18.39 7.20 4.35
CA THR A 155 -19.34 6.18 3.89
C THR A 155 -20.76 6.71 3.79
N ALA A 156 -21.18 7.60 4.70
CA ALA A 156 -22.46 8.31 4.61
C ALA A 156 -22.57 9.22 3.38
N ARG A 157 -21.43 9.63 2.79
CA ARG A 157 -21.36 10.37 1.52
C ARG A 157 -21.23 9.47 0.29
N GLY A 158 -21.33 8.16 0.45
CA GLY A 158 -21.30 7.18 -0.63
C GLY A 158 -19.91 6.67 -1.00
N HIS A 159 -18.86 7.03 -0.27
CA HIS A 159 -17.52 6.49 -0.50
C HIS A 159 -17.37 5.07 0.04
N LYS A 160 -16.52 4.26 -0.60
CA LYS A 160 -16.09 2.96 -0.10
C LYS A 160 -14.71 3.12 0.55
N VAL A 161 -14.68 2.99 1.87
CA VAL A 161 -13.48 3.29 2.68
C VAL A 161 -12.79 2.00 3.10
N SER A 162 -11.50 1.86 2.83
CA SER A 162 -10.68 0.82 3.46
C SER A 162 -9.77 1.42 4.52
N VAL A 163 -9.60 0.68 5.62
CA VAL A 163 -8.70 1.01 6.73
C VAL A 163 -7.71 -0.15 6.89
N LEU A 164 -6.43 0.15 6.72
CA LEU A 164 -5.33 -0.79 6.92
C LEU A 164 -4.57 -0.37 8.17
N ALA A 165 -4.70 -1.14 9.25
CA ALA A 165 -3.91 -0.91 10.45
C ALA A 165 -2.54 -1.57 10.30
N VAL A 166 -1.50 -0.85 10.70
CA VAL A 166 -0.10 -1.25 10.56
C VAL A 166 0.60 -1.03 11.89
N ASP A 167 0.97 -2.11 12.55
CA ASP A 167 1.72 -2.08 13.80
C ASP A 167 2.99 -2.93 13.66
N PRO A 168 4.19 -2.32 13.54
CA PRO A 168 5.43 -3.09 13.48
C PRO A 168 5.76 -3.83 14.78
N SER A 169 5.14 -3.50 15.91
CA SER A 169 5.28 -4.26 17.17
C SER A 169 4.43 -5.52 17.22
N SER A 170 3.46 -5.69 16.30
CA SER A 170 2.59 -6.87 16.21
C SER A 170 3.37 -8.17 16.00
N CYS A 171 4.59 -8.07 15.49
CA CYS A 171 5.50 -9.18 15.21
C CYS A 171 6.01 -9.85 16.50
N THR A 172 6.02 -9.11 17.61
CA THR A 172 6.37 -9.62 18.95
C THR A 172 5.14 -10.16 19.68
N THR A 173 3.95 -9.65 19.38
CA THR A 173 2.70 -10.01 20.09
C THR A 173 1.80 -10.99 19.33
N GLY A 174 2.21 -11.47 18.15
CA GLY A 174 1.45 -12.44 17.36
C GLY A 174 0.23 -11.87 16.63
N GLY A 175 0.20 -10.55 16.39
CA GLY A 175 -0.88 -9.86 15.68
C GLY A 175 -1.96 -9.25 16.58
N SER A 176 -2.48 -8.09 16.17
CA SER A 176 -3.62 -7.43 16.83
C SER A 176 -4.91 -7.80 16.10
N LEU A 177 -5.34 -9.07 16.17
CA LEU A 177 -6.57 -9.51 15.51
C LEU A 177 -7.83 -8.79 16.05
N LEU A 178 -7.84 -8.47 17.35
CA LEU A 178 -8.98 -7.90 18.06
C LEU A 178 -8.78 -6.42 18.43
N GLY A 179 -7.54 -5.96 18.64
CA GLY A 179 -7.28 -4.63 19.19
C GLY A 179 -7.62 -3.48 18.25
N ASP A 180 -7.54 -3.69 16.94
CA ASP A 180 -7.80 -2.64 15.95
C ASP A 180 -9.30 -2.62 15.56
N LYS A 181 -9.94 -3.79 15.50
CA LYS A 181 -11.35 -3.92 15.13
C LYS A 181 -12.31 -3.58 16.27
N THR A 182 -11.92 -3.80 17.54
CA THR A 182 -12.73 -3.42 18.70
C THR A 182 -12.71 -1.92 19.00
N ARG A 183 -11.72 -1.18 18.48
CA ARG A 183 -11.62 0.29 18.62
C ARG A 183 -12.47 1.07 17.61
N MET A 184 -12.91 0.43 16.52
CA MET A 184 -13.72 1.01 15.45
C MET A 184 -15.01 0.19 15.26
N THR A 185 -15.79 0.07 16.33
CA THR A 185 -16.92 -0.87 16.42
C THR A 185 -18.01 -0.55 15.40
N GLU A 186 -18.35 0.73 15.21
CA GLU A 186 -19.42 1.12 14.31
C GLU A 186 -18.99 1.03 12.85
N LEU A 187 -17.81 1.55 12.54
CA LEU A 187 -17.26 1.50 11.18
C LEU A 187 -17.02 0.05 10.73
N SER A 188 -16.65 -0.85 11.64
CA SER A 188 -16.46 -2.27 11.31
C SER A 188 -17.73 -3.00 10.84
N ARG A 189 -18.91 -2.45 11.15
CA ARG A 189 -20.23 -2.97 10.74
C ARG A 189 -20.75 -2.34 9.46
N ASP A 190 -20.13 -1.26 8.99
CA ASP A 190 -20.52 -0.58 7.77
C ASP A 190 -20.11 -1.42 6.54
N MET A 191 -21.08 -1.73 5.68
CA MET A 191 -20.87 -2.52 4.48
C MET A 191 -20.02 -1.80 3.43
N ASN A 192 -19.95 -0.47 3.48
CA ASN A 192 -19.09 0.36 2.65
C ASN A 192 -17.67 0.53 3.24
N ALA A 193 -17.42 0.07 4.47
CA ALA A 193 -16.11 0.15 5.10
C ALA A 193 -15.43 -1.21 5.28
N PHE A 194 -14.18 -1.34 4.87
CA PHE A 194 -13.37 -2.56 5.09
C PHE A 194 -12.20 -2.27 6.02
N ILE A 195 -12.12 -3.00 7.13
CA ILE A 195 -11.05 -2.82 8.12
C ILE A 195 -10.19 -4.08 8.16
N ARG A 196 -8.89 -3.93 7.83
CA ARG A 196 -7.87 -4.96 7.96
C ARG A 196 -6.97 -4.65 9.17
N PRO A 197 -7.00 -5.48 10.22
CA PRO A 197 -6.08 -5.35 11.35
C PRO A 197 -4.62 -5.60 10.95
N SER A 198 -3.68 -5.15 11.78
CA SER A 198 -2.24 -5.37 11.52
C SER A 198 -1.90 -6.86 11.42
N PRO A 199 -1.12 -7.27 10.40
CA PRO A 199 -0.69 -8.65 10.25
C PRO A 199 0.17 -9.09 11.45
N ALA A 200 0.12 -10.39 11.76
CA ALA A 200 0.80 -10.98 12.91
C ALA A 200 2.32 -11.15 12.75
N SER A 201 2.85 -11.03 11.52
CA SER A 201 4.21 -11.45 11.20
C SER A 201 4.82 -10.61 10.09
N GLY A 202 6.07 -10.19 10.29
CA GLY A 202 6.88 -9.49 9.29
C GLY A 202 8.10 -8.83 9.93
N THR A 203 9.13 -8.54 9.15
CA THR A 203 10.07 -7.47 9.54
C THR A 203 9.45 -6.15 9.13
N LEU A 204 9.89 -5.01 9.70
CA LEU A 204 9.36 -3.68 9.35
C LEU A 204 9.25 -3.49 7.82
N GLY A 205 10.28 -3.87 7.06
CA GLY A 205 10.25 -3.80 5.59
C GLY A 205 9.28 -4.77 4.91
N GLY A 206 9.02 -5.93 5.52
CA GLY A 206 8.01 -6.89 5.05
C GLY A 206 6.59 -6.38 5.24
N VAL A 207 6.27 -5.80 6.41
CA VAL A 207 4.96 -5.20 6.70
C VAL A 207 4.67 -4.04 5.74
N THR A 208 5.70 -3.23 5.44
CA THR A 208 5.64 -2.18 4.43
C THR A 208 5.29 -2.68 3.04
N ARG A 209 5.99 -3.72 2.59
CA ARG A 209 5.73 -4.29 1.28
C ARG A 209 4.31 -4.84 1.16
N THR A 210 3.88 -5.67 2.12
CA THR A 210 2.55 -6.30 2.07
C THR A 210 1.42 -5.27 2.20
N THR A 211 1.66 -4.16 2.91
CA THR A 211 0.67 -3.06 2.99
C THR A 211 0.47 -2.38 1.64
N ASN A 212 1.55 -2.14 0.88
CA ASN A 212 1.43 -1.60 -0.47
C ASN A 212 0.66 -2.53 -1.42
N GLU A 213 0.90 -3.83 -1.30
CA GLU A 213 0.16 -4.85 -2.05
C GLU A 213 -1.32 -4.88 -1.62
N ALA A 214 -1.61 -4.76 -0.31
CA ALA A 214 -2.98 -4.67 0.21
C ALA A 214 -3.71 -3.40 -0.23
N ILE A 215 -3.04 -2.25 -0.33
CA ILE A 215 -3.61 -1.00 -0.89
C ILE A 215 -4.07 -1.27 -2.32
N VAL A 216 -3.23 -1.86 -3.17
CA VAL A 216 -3.58 -2.18 -4.56
C VAL A 216 -4.78 -3.11 -4.64
N LEU A 217 -4.87 -4.11 -3.75
CA LEU A 217 -6.02 -5.01 -3.69
C LEU A 217 -7.31 -4.27 -3.29
N CYS A 218 -7.23 -3.34 -2.33
CA CYS A 218 -8.39 -2.50 -1.96
C CYS A 218 -8.86 -1.63 -3.12
N GLU A 219 -7.92 -0.97 -3.82
CA GLU A 219 -8.24 -0.16 -5.00
C GLU A 219 -8.90 -1.01 -6.10
N GLY A 220 -8.37 -2.21 -6.34
CA GLY A 220 -8.94 -3.16 -7.30
C GLY A 220 -10.35 -3.62 -6.93
N ALA A 221 -10.68 -3.66 -5.63
CA ALA A 221 -12.01 -3.99 -5.11
C ALA A 221 -12.98 -2.80 -5.11
N GLY A 222 -12.56 -1.65 -5.66
CA GLY A 222 -13.38 -0.45 -5.79
C GLY A 222 -13.47 0.39 -4.52
N TYR A 223 -12.52 0.27 -3.59
CA TYR A 223 -12.38 1.23 -2.49
C TYR A 223 -11.68 2.48 -3.00
N ASP A 224 -12.39 3.60 -2.99
CA ASP A 224 -11.94 4.89 -3.51
C ASP A 224 -11.25 5.75 -2.43
N ILE A 225 -11.31 5.33 -1.16
CA ILE A 225 -10.54 5.93 -0.07
C ILE A 225 -9.81 4.83 0.70
N VAL A 226 -8.49 4.95 0.81
CA VAL A 226 -7.64 4.01 1.55
C VAL A 226 -6.93 4.75 2.66
N LEU A 227 -7.32 4.47 3.90
CA LEU A 227 -6.71 4.99 5.13
C LEU A 227 -5.70 3.96 5.66
N VAL A 228 -4.48 4.40 5.94
CA VAL A 228 -3.46 3.56 6.56
C VAL A 228 -3.11 4.15 7.91
N GLU A 229 -3.39 3.41 8.98
CA GLU A 229 -3.02 3.80 10.34
C GLU A 229 -1.72 3.11 10.73
N THR A 230 -0.74 3.89 11.20
CA THR A 230 0.47 3.32 11.83
C THR A 230 0.42 3.49 13.34
N VAL A 231 0.79 2.44 14.07
CA VAL A 231 1.05 2.56 15.52
C VAL A 231 2.40 3.25 15.71
N GLY A 232 2.37 4.44 16.31
CA GLY A 232 3.60 5.13 16.70
C GLY A 232 4.34 4.31 17.75
N HIS A 233 5.57 3.89 17.45
CA HIS A 233 6.47 3.30 18.45
C HIS A 233 6.65 4.29 19.61
N PRO A 234 6.45 3.88 20.87
CA PRO A 234 7.06 4.56 21.99
C PRO A 234 8.52 4.12 22.02
N ARG A 235 9.46 4.97 21.63
CA ARG A 235 10.81 4.84 22.21
C ARG A 235 11.01 5.99 23.18
N GLY A 236 11.42 5.59 24.38
CA GLY A 236 11.40 6.36 25.60
C GLY A 236 12.15 7.69 25.52
N LEU A 237 11.72 8.58 26.39
CA LEU A 237 12.49 9.61 27.08
C LEU A 237 13.86 9.91 26.47
N GLY A 238 13.84 10.74 25.43
CA GLY A 238 14.95 11.59 25.03
C GLY A 238 14.31 12.92 24.68
N GLN A 239 14.75 13.99 25.33
CA GLN A 239 14.40 15.34 24.94
C GLN A 239 14.68 15.49 23.43
N ASP A 240 13.84 16.25 22.73
CA ASP A 240 13.85 16.51 21.28
C ASP A 240 12.94 15.57 20.45
N GLY A 241 11.67 15.97 20.34
CA GLY A 241 10.59 15.28 19.60
C GLY A 241 10.77 15.21 18.07
N VAL A 242 11.87 14.63 17.60
CA VAL A 242 12.19 14.40 16.20
C VAL A 242 11.91 12.92 15.86
N ILE A 243 10.88 12.70 15.03
CA ILE A 243 10.69 11.41 14.36
C ILE A 243 11.81 11.26 13.33
N PRO A 244 12.59 10.16 13.31
CA PRO A 244 13.67 10.02 12.34
C PRO A 244 13.11 10.03 10.92
N ARG A 245 13.73 10.83 10.04
CA ARG A 245 13.28 11.18 8.68
C ARG A 245 13.04 9.99 7.72
N GLY A 246 13.35 8.75 8.13
CA GLY A 246 13.21 7.54 7.30
C GLY A 246 12.01 6.63 7.61
N HIS A 247 11.24 6.87 8.68
CA HIS A 247 10.19 5.93 9.13
C HIS A 247 8.82 6.11 8.45
N VAL A 248 8.55 7.29 7.90
CA VAL A 248 7.24 7.63 7.31
C VAL A 248 7.23 7.41 5.79
N SER A 249 8.40 7.42 5.17
CA SER A 249 8.60 7.42 3.71
C SER A 249 8.67 6.04 3.05
N GLN A 250 8.33 4.97 3.77
CA GLN A 250 8.42 3.61 3.23
C GLN A 250 7.11 3.06 2.65
N TRP A 251 5.96 3.69 2.95
CA TRP A 251 4.62 3.21 2.56
C TRP A 251 4.13 3.88 1.28
#